data_AF-A0A7C1KWX7-F1
#
_entry.id   AF-A0A7C1KWX7-F1
#
_cell.length_a   1.000
_cell.length_b   1.000
_cell.length_c   1.000
_cell.angle_alpha   90.00
_cell.angle_beta   90.00
_cell.angle_gamma   90.00
#
_symmetry.space_group_name_H-M   'P 1'
#
loop_
_entity.id
_entity.type
_entity.pdbx_description
1 polymer ?
#
loop_
_entity_poly.entity_id
_entity_poly.type
_entity_poly.pdbx_seq_one_letter_code
_entity_poly.pdbx_strand_id
1 'polypeptide(L)'
;MNDLKRDRKRIRRAIESAKVKNSVDGRRYYVIRDLRGFPAAYNRSEIKWLKAHGIIPKEATHVDMDKVALAIVTSNKVEIKQYTAAQNKKEEEN
;
A
#
# COMPACT_ATOMS: atom_id res chain seq x y z
N MET A 1 17.04 8.46 -16.06
CA MET A 1 15.98 7.67 -16.73
C MET A 1 15.88 6.19 -16.28
N ASN A 2 16.91 5.59 -15.67
CA ASN A 2 16.89 4.18 -15.21
C ASN A 2 16.13 3.95 -13.88
N ASP A 3 16.00 4.96 -13.02
CA ASP A 3 15.42 4.79 -11.68
C ASP A 3 13.91 4.59 -11.68
N LEU A 4 13.18 5.25 -12.59
CA LEU A 4 11.72 5.07 -12.73
C LEU A 4 11.33 3.65 -13.14
N LYS A 5 12.12 3.02 -14.04
CA LYS A 5 11.87 1.62 -14.46
C LYS A 5 12.12 0.65 -13.30
N ARG A 6 13.19 0.87 -12.53
CA ARG A 6 13.50 0.07 -11.34
C ARG A 6 12.43 0.23 -10.26
N ASP A 7 11.96 1.45 -10.04
CA ASP A 7 10.95 1.76 -9.04
C ASP A 7 9.59 1.12 -9.39
N ARG A 8 9.13 1.27 -10.64
CA ARG A 8 7.93 0.56 -11.14
C ARG A 8 8.04 -0.95 -10.95
N LYS A 9 9.21 -1.54 -11.21
CA LYS A 9 9.45 -2.98 -11.00
C LYS A 9 9.34 -3.37 -9.53
N ARG A 10 9.84 -2.54 -8.61
CA ARG A 10 9.73 -2.77 -7.16
C ARG A 10 8.28 -2.69 -6.69
N ILE A 11 7.54 -1.67 -7.13
CA ILE A 11 6.10 -1.53 -6.83
C ILE A 11 5.33 -2.77 -7.34
N ARG A 12 5.57 -3.19 -8.58
CA ARG A 12 4.92 -4.38 -9.14
C ARG A 12 5.22 -5.63 -8.31
N ARG A 13 6.47 -5.83 -7.90
CA ARG A 13 6.86 -6.96 -7.03
C ARG A 13 6.15 -6.90 -5.66
N ALA A 14 6.01 -5.72 -5.08
CA ALA A 14 5.28 -5.55 -3.83
C ALA A 14 3.79 -5.89 -3.99
N ILE A 15 3.16 -5.49 -5.10
CA ILE A 15 1.78 -5.85 -5.43
C ILE A 15 1.63 -7.36 -5.60
N GLU A 16 2.52 -8.02 -6.35
CA GLU A 16 2.47 -9.48 -6.51
C GLU A 16 2.65 -10.21 -5.17
N SER A 17 3.56 -9.73 -4.32
CA SER A 17 3.69 -10.25 -2.95
C SER A 17 2.41 -10.06 -2.15
N ALA A 18 1.77 -8.90 -2.24
CA ALA A 18 0.50 -8.62 -1.58
C ALA A 18 -0.62 -9.58 -2.03
N LYS A 19 -0.69 -9.90 -3.33
CA LYS A 19 -1.65 -10.88 -3.87
C LYS A 19 -1.42 -12.27 -3.31
N VAL A 20 -0.16 -12.73 -3.28
CA VAL A 20 0.19 -14.02 -2.70
C VAL A 20 -0.20 -14.06 -1.22
N LYS A 21 0.18 -13.05 -0.43
CA LYS A 21 -0.19 -13.00 0.99
C LYS A 21 -1.72 -12.96 1.19
N ASN A 22 -2.44 -12.12 0.43
CA ASN A 22 -3.90 -12.04 0.48
C ASN A 22 -4.56 -13.38 0.12
N SER A 23 -4.02 -14.12 -0.86
CA SER A 23 -4.56 -15.45 -1.21
C SER A 23 -4.37 -16.49 -0.10
N VAL A 24 -3.40 -16.29 0.80
CA VAL A 24 -3.11 -17.21 1.90
C VAL A 24 -3.98 -16.92 3.12
N ASP A 25 -4.16 -15.65 3.49
CA ASP A 25 -4.83 -15.28 4.75
C ASP A 25 -6.14 -14.48 4.58
N GLY A 26 -6.51 -14.13 3.34
CA GLY A 26 -7.69 -13.32 3.02
C GLY A 26 -7.63 -11.87 3.50
N ARG A 27 -6.54 -11.42 4.12
CA ARG A 27 -6.42 -10.09 4.71
C ARG A 27 -6.14 -9.05 3.66
N ARG A 28 -6.56 -7.82 3.94
CA ARG A 28 -6.18 -6.67 3.13
C ARG A 28 -4.71 -6.31 3.35
N TYR A 29 -4.02 -6.09 2.23
CA TYR A 29 -2.64 -5.61 2.18
C TYR A 29 -2.58 -4.22 1.53
N TYR A 30 -1.68 -3.40 2.05
CA TYR A 30 -1.37 -2.07 1.58
C TYR A 30 0.06 -2.07 1.06
N VAL A 31 0.27 -1.57 -0.15
CA VAL A 31 1.59 -1.33 -0.70
C VAL A 31 1.99 0.10 -0.34
N ILE A 32 2.92 0.24 0.59
CA ILE A 32 3.43 1.53 1.07
C ILE A 32 4.95 1.56 0.98
N ARG A 33 5.54 2.76 0.94
CA ARG A 33 6.99 2.92 1.06
C ARG A 33 7.41 2.93 2.53
N ASP A 34 8.48 2.22 2.83
CA ASP A 34 9.16 2.33 4.12
C ASP A 34 9.98 3.64 4.23
N LEU A 35 10.61 3.87 5.38
CA LEU A 35 11.50 5.03 5.60
C LEU A 35 12.68 5.11 4.63
N ARG A 36 13.05 3.98 4.02
CA ARG A 36 14.13 3.89 3.02
C ARG A 36 13.61 4.10 1.60
N GLY A 37 12.31 4.38 1.43
CA GLY A 37 11.66 4.62 0.15
C GLY A 37 11.33 3.35 -0.64
N PHE A 38 11.49 2.16 -0.07
CA PHE A 38 11.21 0.90 -0.76
C PHE A 38 9.74 0.51 -0.59
N PRO A 39 9.03 0.18 -1.70
CA PRO A 39 7.66 -0.27 -1.63
C PRO A 39 7.59 -1.71 -1.11
N ALA A 40 6.73 -1.94 -0.13
CA ALA A 40 6.49 -3.25 0.46
C ALA A 40 5.02 -3.42 0.86
N ALA A 41 4.58 -4.67 0.97
CA ALA A 41 3.20 -5.04 1.25
C ALA A 41 3.01 -5.43 2.71
N TYR A 42 2.16 -4.69 3.40
CA TYR A 42 1.85 -4.89 4.81
C TYR A 42 0.34 -4.91 5.06
N ASN A 43 -0.10 -5.78 5.95
CA ASN A 43 -1.45 -5.74 6.49
C ASN A 43 -1.54 -4.76 7.68
N ARG A 44 -2.76 -4.51 8.16
CA ARG A 44 -3.00 -3.52 9.23
C ARG A 44 -2.25 -3.83 10.53
N SER A 45 -2.09 -5.10 10.88
CA SER A 45 -1.37 -5.51 12.10
C SER A 45 0.13 -5.32 11.96
N GLU A 46 0.71 -5.69 10.81
CA GLU A 46 2.12 -5.43 10.48
C GLU A 46 2.41 -3.92 10.51
N ILE A 47 1.55 -3.10 9.91
CA ILE A 47 1.67 -1.63 9.93
C ILE A 47 1.65 -1.10 11.37
N LYS A 48 0.72 -1.58 12.21
CA LYS A 48 0.65 -1.18 13.63
C LYS A 48 1.93 -1.51 14.38
N TRP A 49 2.51 -2.68 14.10
CA TRP A 49 3.78 -3.11 14.70
C TRP A 49 4.95 -2.25 14.20
N LEU A 50 5.06 -2.04 12.88
CA LEU A 50 6.10 -1.20 12.27
C LEU A 50 6.06 0.24 12.78
N LYS A 51 4.84 0.76 13.01
CA LYS A 51 4.61 2.06 13.65
C LYS A 51 5.17 2.10 15.07
N ALA A 52 4.84 1.09 15.87
CA ALA A 52 5.28 1.02 17.27
C ALA A 52 6.82 0.99 17.38
N HIS A 53 7.50 0.48 16.34
CA HIS A 53 8.96 0.37 16.28
C HIS A 53 9.62 1.49 15.46
N GLY A 54 8.86 2.48 14.97
CA GLY A 54 9.41 3.63 14.24
C GLY A 54 10.00 3.30 12.85
N ILE A 55 9.54 2.23 12.20
CA ILE A 55 10.07 1.77 10.89
C ILE A 55 9.35 2.42 9.70
N ILE A 56 8.17 2.99 9.92
CA ILE A 56 7.40 3.75 8.93
C ILE A 56 7.05 5.16 9.46
N PRO A 57 6.96 6.18 8.60
CA PRO A 57 6.65 7.54 9.03
C PRO A 57 5.31 7.64 9.77
N LYS A 58 5.23 8.51 10.78
CA LYS A 58 3.96 8.87 11.47
C LYS A 58 2.91 9.51 10.55
N GLU A 59 3.28 9.91 9.34
CA GLU A 59 2.37 10.46 8.33
C GLU A 59 1.71 9.37 7.48
N ALA A 60 2.42 8.27 7.20
CA ALA A 60 1.87 7.01 6.66
C ALA A 60 1.02 6.25 7.70
N THR A 61 0.48 7.00 8.65
CA THR A 61 -0.11 6.61 9.92
C THR A 61 -1.44 7.35 10.13
N HIS A 62 -1.87 8.12 9.12
CA HIS A 62 -3.20 8.71 9.01
C HIS A 62 -4.29 7.64 9.08
N VAL A 63 -5.47 8.07 9.52
CA VAL A 63 -6.70 7.26 9.59
C VAL A 63 -7.04 6.64 8.21
N ASP A 64 -6.65 7.32 7.13
CA ASP A 64 -6.88 6.90 5.74
C ASP A 64 -5.61 6.35 5.08
N MET A 65 -5.20 5.13 5.43
CA MET A 65 -4.12 4.39 4.73
C MET A 65 -4.34 4.35 3.22
N ASP A 66 -5.59 4.37 2.81
CA ASP A 66 -6.08 4.38 1.44
C ASP A 66 -5.60 5.60 0.65
N LYS A 67 -5.28 6.71 1.32
CA LYS A 67 -4.76 7.93 0.67
C LYS A 67 -3.25 7.89 0.43
N VAL A 68 -2.52 7.10 1.23
CA VAL A 68 -1.05 7.04 1.25
C VAL A 68 -0.52 5.78 0.55
N ALA A 69 -1.33 4.73 0.51
CA ALA A 69 -1.01 3.51 -0.20
C ALA A 69 -0.82 3.76 -1.70
N LEU A 70 0.21 3.15 -2.27
CA LEU A 70 0.42 3.10 -3.72
C LEU A 70 -0.58 2.14 -4.37
N ALA A 71 -0.96 1.10 -3.65
CA ALA A 71 -1.97 0.13 -4.06
C ALA A 71 -2.54 -0.59 -2.83
N ILE A 72 -3.76 -1.09 -2.97
CA ILE A 72 -4.34 -2.02 -2.01
C ILE A 72 -4.62 -3.35 -2.70
N VAL A 73 -4.50 -4.44 -1.95
CA VAL A 73 -4.90 -5.78 -2.38
C VAL A 73 -5.81 -6.36 -1.32
N THR A 74 -7.04 -6.63 -1.72
CA THR A 74 -8.10 -7.17 -0.87
C THR A 74 -8.99 -8.06 -1.72
N SER A 75 -9.61 -9.06 -1.11
CA SER A 75 -10.64 -9.88 -1.74
C SER A 75 -12.01 -9.20 -1.72
N ASN A 76 -12.17 -8.13 -0.93
CA ASN A 76 -13.43 -7.42 -0.78
C ASN A 76 -13.66 -6.44 -1.94
N LYS A 77 -14.64 -6.77 -2.81
CA LYS A 77 -14.99 -5.96 -3.98
C LYS A 77 -15.51 -4.55 -3.64
N VAL A 78 -16.13 -4.36 -2.47
CA VAL A 78 -16.65 -3.04 -2.05
C VAL A 78 -15.49 -2.12 -1.71
N GLU A 79 -14.50 -2.62 -0.97
CA GLU A 79 -13.29 -1.87 -0.60
C GLU A 79 -12.47 -1.46 -1.83
N ILE A 80 -12.36 -2.34 -2.84
CA ILE A 80 -11.69 -2.01 -4.10
C ILE A 80 -12.38 -0.83 -4.77
N LYS A 81 -13.71 -0.85 -4.88
CA LYS A 81 -14.48 0.26 -5.49
C LYS A 81 -14.29 1.58 -4.75
N GLN A 82 -14.37 1.55 -3.42
CA GLN A 82 -14.19 2.74 -2.58
C GLN A 82 -12.78 3.32 -2.74
N TYR A 83 -11.76 2.48 -2.74
CA TYR A 83 -10.38 2.90 -2.96
C TYR A 83 -10.18 3.51 -4.34
N THR A 84 -10.66 2.85 -5.40
CA THR A 84 -10.54 3.37 -6.76
C THR A 84 -11.24 4.73 -6.90
N ALA A 85 -12.44 4.88 -6.34
CA ALA A 85 -13.15 6.16 -6.35
C ALA A 85 -12.37 7.25 -5.60
N ALA A 86 -11.76 6.93 -4.45
CA ALA A 86 -10.94 7.86 -3.69
C ALA A 86 -9.66 8.29 -4.44
N GLN A 87 -9.03 7.36 -5.18
CA GLN A 87 -7.85 7.67 -5.99
C GLN A 87 -8.21 8.55 -7.19
N ASN A 88 -9.29 8.24 -7.91
CA ASN A 88 -9.75 9.05 -9.04
C ASN A 88 -10.05 10.49 -8.61
N LYS A 89 -10.74 10.67 -7.48
CA LYS A 89 -11.01 12.00 -6.92
C LYS A 89 -9.71 12.76 -6.58
N LYS A 90 -8.69 12.07 -6.09
CA LYS A 90 -7.38 12.67 -5.79
C LYS A 90 -6.62 13.08 -7.04
N GLU A 91 -6.79 12.36 -8.15
CA GLU A 91 -6.23 12.74 -9.46
C GLU A 91 -6.96 13.94 -10.07
N GLU A 92 -8.27 14.09 -9.83
CA GLU A 92 -9.05 15.26 -10.27
C GLU A 92 -8.74 16.55 -9.48
N GLU A 93 -8.31 16.42 -8.22
CA GLU A 93 -7.97 17.54 -7.33
C GLU A 93 -6.50 18.04 -7.47
N ASN A 94 -5.63 17.35 -8.21
CA ASN A 94 -4.22 17.71 -8.45
C ASN A 94 -3.97 18.23 -9.86
#